data_AF-A0A1F2X6T6-F1
#
_entry.id   AF-A0A1F2X6T6-F1
#
_cell.length_a   1.000
_cell.length_b   1.000
_cell.length_c   1.000
_cell.angle_alpha   90.00
_cell.angle_beta   90.00
_cell.angle_gamma   90.00
#
_symmetry.space_group_name_H-M   'P 1'
#
loop_
_entity.id
_entity.type
_entity.pdbx_description
1 polymer ?
#
loop_
_entity_poly.entity_id
_entity_poly.type
_entity_poly.pdbx_seq_one_letter_code
_entity_poly.pdbx_strand_id
1 'polypeptide(L)'
;MVAGEFDQAATFFGHPQYFDLTGSMALIFIALAAGELLIPDRVNGTHQVYASRPLTTIDYLVGRGAALATVVVGFLWLPHLVLFFGRAWVSSQGFGSYVTSEYEVLLTTLLGSFAYFVAYAPLAFAVASVSRRASLAAGVFLGMVTISGPVSAQLVDSGFSSMGLFALQQHPGYIKDWILDSSTHDWIPERAGYEPVYSVIVIVTLAVACWLVVLFRQRRIN
;
A
#
# COMPACT_ATOMS: atom_id res chain seq x y z
N MET A 1 38.03 -14.34 1.30
CA MET A 1 37.15 -14.97 0.30
C MET A 1 35.69 -14.95 0.75
N VAL A 2 35.39 -15.33 2.00
CA VAL A 2 34.03 -15.30 2.60
C VAL A 2 33.37 -13.90 2.63
N ALA A 3 34.13 -12.82 2.88
CA ALA A 3 33.57 -11.47 2.92
C ALA A 3 33.03 -10.98 1.55
N GLY A 4 33.60 -11.44 0.43
CA GLY A 4 33.12 -11.07 -0.91
C GLY A 4 31.85 -11.81 -1.33
N GLU A 5 31.62 -12.99 -0.76
CA GLU A 5 30.43 -13.81 -1.01
C GLU A 5 29.21 -13.23 -0.26
N PHE A 6 29.42 -12.69 0.94
CA PHE A 6 28.39 -11.94 1.68
C PHE A 6 28.05 -10.58 1.05
N ASP A 7 29.03 -9.91 0.44
CA ASP A 7 28.79 -8.65 -0.28
C ASP A 7 27.93 -8.90 -1.53
N GLN A 8 28.19 -10.00 -2.26
CA GLN A 8 27.35 -10.44 -3.38
C GLN A 8 25.95 -10.91 -2.94
N ALA A 9 25.83 -11.62 -1.81
CA ALA A 9 24.54 -12.01 -1.27
C ALA A 9 23.73 -10.80 -0.75
N ALA A 10 24.39 -9.80 -0.17
CA ALA A 10 23.78 -8.54 0.23
C ALA A 10 23.36 -7.68 -0.98
N THR A 11 24.03 -7.81 -2.13
CA THR A 11 23.51 -7.24 -3.39
C THR A 11 22.32 -8.02 -3.95
N PHE A 12 22.17 -9.31 -3.63
CA PHE A 12 21.08 -10.16 -4.15
C PHE A 12 19.72 -9.91 -3.45
N PHE A 13 19.72 -9.45 -2.19
CA PHE A 13 18.52 -9.07 -1.43
C PHE A 13 18.52 -7.57 -1.09
N GLY A 14 18.18 -6.74 -2.08
CA GLY A 14 18.02 -5.31 -1.95
C GLY A 14 16.66 -4.90 -1.36
N HIS A 15 16.55 -3.63 -0.97
CA HIS A 15 15.29 -3.03 -0.51
C HIS A 15 14.16 -3.17 -1.55
N PRO A 16 14.38 -2.96 -2.87
CA PRO A 16 13.31 -3.09 -3.87
C PRO A 16 12.68 -4.49 -3.93
N GLN A 17 13.50 -5.55 -3.98
CA GLN A 17 13.02 -6.94 -4.09
C GLN A 17 12.30 -7.39 -2.81
N TYR A 18 12.80 -6.97 -1.65
CA TYR A 18 12.14 -7.25 -0.38
C TYR A 18 10.77 -6.55 -0.29
N PHE A 19 10.66 -5.35 -0.88
CA PHE A 19 9.42 -4.60 -0.96
C PHE A 19 8.38 -5.30 -1.83
N ASP A 20 8.77 -5.95 -2.93
CA ASP A 20 7.81 -6.63 -3.82
C ASP A 20 7.09 -7.77 -3.10
N LEU A 21 7.85 -8.55 -2.32
CA LEU A 21 7.30 -9.62 -1.48
C LEU A 21 6.35 -9.03 -0.42
N THR A 22 6.83 -8.06 0.37
CA THR A 22 6.04 -7.49 1.47
C THR A 22 4.84 -6.68 0.98
N GLY A 23 4.92 -6.04 -0.18
CA GLY A 23 3.85 -5.31 -0.83
C GLY A 23 2.69 -6.23 -1.26
N SER A 24 3.00 -7.41 -1.78
CA SER A 24 1.97 -8.42 -2.09
C SER A 24 1.28 -8.95 -0.83
N MET A 25 2.03 -9.15 0.27
CA MET A 25 1.48 -9.51 1.57
C MET A 25 0.64 -8.39 2.17
N ALA A 26 1.06 -7.13 2.01
CA ALA A 26 0.31 -5.97 2.49
C ALA A 26 -1.05 -5.84 1.80
N LEU A 27 -1.16 -6.17 0.50
CA LEU A 27 -2.47 -6.22 -0.18
C LEU A 27 -3.44 -7.18 0.52
N ILE A 28 -2.98 -8.39 0.83
CA ILE A 28 -3.79 -9.41 1.54
C ILE A 28 -4.11 -8.95 2.96
N PHE A 29 -3.13 -8.40 3.66
CA PHE A 29 -3.30 -7.90 5.03
C PHE A 29 -4.35 -6.78 5.08
N ILE A 30 -4.26 -5.79 4.19
CA ILE A 30 -5.22 -4.69 4.09
C ILE A 30 -6.62 -5.22 3.75
N ALA A 31 -6.72 -6.21 2.85
CA ALA A 31 -7.99 -6.84 2.50
C ALA A 31 -8.72 -7.40 3.72
N LEU A 32 -7.99 -8.07 4.61
CA LEU A 32 -8.53 -8.68 5.82
C LEU A 32 -8.79 -7.63 6.91
N ALA A 33 -7.83 -6.74 7.15
CA ALA A 33 -7.88 -5.78 8.24
C ALA A 33 -8.96 -4.71 8.06
N ALA A 34 -9.15 -4.19 6.84
CA ALA A 34 -10.10 -3.11 6.58
C ALA A 34 -11.55 -3.52 6.87
N GLY A 35 -11.93 -4.76 6.52
CA GLY A 35 -13.25 -5.32 6.79
C GLY A 35 -13.52 -5.49 8.28
N GLU A 36 -12.59 -6.09 9.01
CA GLU A 36 -12.67 -6.30 10.47
C GLU A 36 -12.72 -4.99 11.23
N LEU A 37 -12.11 -3.92 10.71
CA LEU A 37 -12.11 -2.62 11.37
C LEU A 37 -13.43 -1.86 11.24
N LEU A 38 -14.16 -2.04 10.13
CA LEU A 38 -15.32 -1.22 9.78
C LEU A 38 -16.66 -1.94 9.94
N ILE A 39 -16.70 -3.26 9.70
CA ILE A 39 -17.97 -4.01 9.61
C ILE A 39 -18.56 -4.34 10.98
N PRO A 40 -17.81 -4.83 11.99
CA PRO A 40 -18.37 -5.17 13.30
C PRO A 40 -19.09 -4.01 13.97
N ASP A 41 -18.53 -2.80 13.92
CA ASP A 41 -19.14 -1.60 14.51
C ASP A 41 -20.47 -1.23 13.85
N ARG A 42 -20.56 -1.36 12.52
CA ARG A 42 -21.80 -1.09 11.78
C ARG A 42 -22.86 -2.17 11.99
N VAL A 43 -22.46 -3.44 12.08
CA VAL A 43 -23.40 -4.56 12.24
C VAL A 43 -23.94 -4.62 13.66
N ASN A 44 -23.12 -4.35 14.67
CA ASN A 44 -23.49 -4.46 16.08
C ASN A 44 -24.04 -3.16 16.68
N GLY A 45 -24.13 -2.07 15.92
CA GLY A 45 -24.78 -0.82 16.36
C GLY A 45 -24.06 -0.09 17.50
N THR A 46 -22.78 -0.36 17.75
CA THR A 46 -22.00 0.22 18.86
C THR A 46 -21.75 1.72 18.70
N HIS A 47 -21.99 2.29 17.51
CA HIS A 47 -21.93 3.73 17.25
C HIS A 47 -22.78 4.55 18.24
N GLN A 48 -23.89 4.01 18.75
CA GLN A 48 -24.74 4.69 19.73
C GLN A 48 -24.07 4.88 21.09
N VAL A 49 -23.10 4.03 21.47
CA VAL A 49 -22.36 4.15 22.74
C VAL A 49 -21.24 5.19 22.61
N TYR A 50 -20.59 5.28 21.45
CA TYR A 50 -19.57 6.29 21.15
C TYR A 50 -20.14 7.70 20.99
N ALA A 51 -21.42 7.83 20.61
CA ALA A 51 -22.13 9.10 20.46
C ALA A 51 -22.45 9.82 21.80
N SER A 52 -22.07 9.25 22.95
CA SER A 52 -22.12 9.93 24.24
C SER A 52 -21.11 11.08 24.36
N ARG A 53 -20.11 11.13 23.45
CA ARG A 53 -19.26 12.30 23.18
C ARG A 53 -19.54 12.81 21.76
N PRO A 54 -19.38 14.12 21.48
CA PRO A 54 -19.55 14.68 20.14
C PRO A 54 -18.39 14.25 19.22
N LEU A 55 -18.32 12.97 18.88
CA LEU A 55 -17.41 12.45 17.87
C LEU A 55 -18.07 12.58 16.50
N THR A 56 -17.44 13.31 15.59
CA THR A 56 -17.94 13.39 14.22
C THR A 56 -17.62 12.10 13.46
N THR A 57 -18.40 11.80 12.41
CA THR A 57 -18.13 10.68 11.50
C THR A 57 -16.72 10.75 10.90
N ILE A 58 -16.21 11.97 10.68
CA ILE A 58 -14.87 12.19 10.14
C ILE A 58 -13.81 11.78 11.16
N ASP A 59 -13.94 12.21 12.42
CA ASP A 59 -12.98 11.85 13.48
C ASP A 59 -12.89 10.33 13.66
N TYR A 60 -14.04 9.65 13.58
CA TYR A 60 -14.10 8.19 13.62
C TYR A 60 -13.33 7.55 12.45
N LEU A 61 -13.61 7.97 11.22
CA LEU A 61 -12.97 7.41 10.03
C LEU A 61 -11.47 7.71 9.98
N VAL A 62 -11.06 8.93 10.36
CA VAL A 62 -9.65 9.31 10.47
C VAL A 62 -8.96 8.48 11.55
N GLY A 63 -9.60 8.26 12.70
CA GLY A 63 -9.07 7.40 13.77
C GLY A 63 -8.88 5.94 13.32
N ARG A 64 -9.88 5.36 12.65
CA ARG A 64 -9.76 4.01 12.07
C ARG A 64 -8.69 3.96 10.97
N GLY A 65 -8.66 4.96 10.10
CA GLY A 65 -7.65 5.10 9.04
C GLY A 65 -6.24 5.18 9.61
N ALA A 66 -6.01 6.00 10.65
CA ALA A 66 -4.71 6.16 11.30
C ALA A 66 -4.28 4.89 12.05
N ALA A 67 -5.20 4.20 12.72
CA ALA A 67 -4.92 2.91 13.34
C ALA A 67 -4.48 1.88 12.30
N LEU A 68 -5.20 1.78 11.18
CA LEU A 68 -4.83 0.90 10.08
C LEU A 68 -3.48 1.31 9.46
N ALA A 69 -3.27 2.61 9.22
CA ALA A 69 -2.02 3.15 8.69
C ALA A 69 -0.83 2.75 9.56
N THR A 70 -0.95 2.88 10.87
CA THR A 70 0.12 2.55 11.82
C THR A 70 0.53 1.09 11.70
N VAL A 71 -0.44 0.17 11.64
CA VAL A 71 -0.17 -1.26 11.53
C VAL A 71 0.35 -1.64 10.15
N VAL A 72 -0.25 -1.12 9.07
CA VAL A 72 0.14 -1.43 7.69
C VAL A 72 1.52 -0.88 7.36
N VAL A 73 1.76 0.41 7.64
CA VAL A 73 3.06 1.04 7.40
C VAL A 73 4.12 0.42 8.31
N GLY A 74 3.79 0.13 9.57
CA GLY A 74 4.69 -0.60 10.46
C GLY A 74 5.05 -1.99 9.93
N PHE A 75 4.06 -2.76 9.46
CA PHE A 75 4.26 -4.09 8.87
C PHE A 75 5.18 -4.05 7.65
N LEU A 76 5.01 -3.04 6.78
CA LEU A 76 5.85 -2.86 5.59
C LEU A 76 7.25 -2.34 5.95
N TRP A 77 7.35 -1.36 6.83
CA TRP A 77 8.59 -0.62 7.07
C TRP A 77 9.51 -1.24 8.13
N LEU A 78 8.97 -1.92 9.15
CA LEU A 78 9.78 -2.55 10.21
C LEU A 78 10.83 -3.53 9.66
N PRO A 79 10.50 -4.42 8.70
CA PRO A 79 11.51 -5.27 8.11
C PRO A 79 12.62 -4.50 7.37
N HIS A 80 12.31 -3.37 6.75
CA HIS A 80 13.32 -2.50 6.11
C HIS A 80 14.27 -1.90 7.15
N LEU A 81 13.79 -1.54 8.34
CA LEU A 81 14.67 -1.13 9.44
C LEU A 81 15.63 -2.26 9.83
N VAL A 82 15.12 -3.49 9.97
CA VAL A 82 15.95 -4.65 10.31
C VAL A 82 17.01 -4.88 9.24
N LEU A 83 16.64 -4.82 7.95
CA LEU A 83 17.56 -4.96 6.84
C LEU A 83 18.61 -3.84 6.83
N PHE A 84 18.18 -2.58 7.01
CA PHE A 84 19.05 -1.41 7.02
C PHE A 84 20.12 -1.50 8.11
N PHE A 85 19.70 -1.78 9.35
CA PHE A 85 20.65 -1.94 10.46
C PHE A 85 21.51 -3.20 10.32
N GLY A 86 20.98 -4.28 9.75
CA GLY A 86 21.77 -5.47 9.41
C GLY A 86 22.90 -5.14 8.43
N ARG A 87 22.62 -4.34 7.39
CA ARG A 87 23.64 -3.86 6.44
C ARG A 87 24.64 -2.92 7.08
N ALA A 88 24.17 -2.00 7.93
CA ALA A 88 25.04 -1.11 8.68
C ALA A 88 26.03 -1.87 9.58
N TRP A 89 25.60 -3.01 10.14
CA TRP A 89 26.43 -3.84 11.03
C TRP A 89 27.56 -4.56 10.29
N VAL A 90 27.32 -4.99 9.05
CA VAL A 90 28.29 -5.74 8.22
C VAL A 90 29.10 -4.83 7.30
N SER A 91 28.74 -3.55 7.19
CA SER A 91 29.39 -2.57 6.32
C SER A 91 30.87 -2.37 6.66
N SER A 92 31.71 -2.39 5.62
CA SER A 92 33.16 -2.12 5.71
C SER A 92 33.48 -0.66 6.08
N GLN A 93 32.53 0.26 5.90
CA GLN A 93 32.68 1.69 6.22
C GLN A 93 32.42 1.97 7.72
N GLY A 94 31.96 0.98 8.48
CA GLY A 94 31.55 1.11 9.88
C GLY A 94 30.12 1.61 10.05
N PHE A 95 29.51 1.22 11.17
CA PHE A 95 28.08 1.42 11.43
C PHE A 95 27.62 2.88 11.35
N GLY A 96 28.30 3.78 12.07
CA GLY A 96 27.92 5.20 12.13
C GLY A 96 28.01 5.89 10.77
N SER A 97 29.08 5.61 10.01
CA SER A 97 29.28 6.18 8.68
C SER A 97 28.19 5.73 7.72
N TYR A 98 27.86 4.43 7.71
CA TYR A 98 26.80 3.87 6.87
C TYR A 98 25.43 4.48 7.18
N VAL A 99 25.09 4.63 8.47
CA VAL A 99 23.80 5.22 8.86
C VAL A 99 23.69 6.66 8.37
N THR A 100 24.76 7.44 8.46
CA THR A 100 24.75 8.84 7.98
C THR A 100 24.78 8.97 6.47
N SER A 101 25.37 8.03 5.74
CA SER A 101 25.43 8.07 4.28
C SER A 101 24.15 7.55 3.62
N GLU A 102 23.48 6.57 4.23
CA GLU A 102 22.34 5.86 3.63
C GLU A 102 20.98 6.19 4.30
N TYR A 103 20.90 7.22 5.15
CA TYR A 103 19.66 7.55 5.88
C TYR A 103 18.45 7.79 4.95
N GLU A 104 18.68 8.24 3.72
CA GLU A 104 17.65 8.49 2.71
C GLU A 104 16.87 7.21 2.36
N VAL A 105 17.52 6.04 2.43
CA VAL A 105 16.88 4.74 2.21
C VAL A 105 15.75 4.49 3.20
N LEU A 106 15.87 4.97 4.43
CA LEU A 106 14.80 4.85 5.43
C LEU A 106 13.59 5.70 5.06
N LEU A 107 13.80 6.89 4.50
CA LEU A 107 12.75 7.79 4.08
C LEU A 107 12.06 7.30 2.80
N THR A 108 12.82 6.84 1.80
CA THR A 108 12.27 6.31 0.55
C THR A 108 11.46 5.05 0.78
N THR A 109 11.93 4.12 1.63
CA THR A 109 11.16 2.92 2.01
C THR A 109 9.92 3.25 2.85
N LEU A 110 9.97 4.28 3.70
CA LEU A 110 8.80 4.77 4.43
C LEU A 110 7.75 5.36 3.48
N LEU A 111 8.19 6.19 2.53
CA LEU A 111 7.32 6.78 1.50
C LEU A 111 6.71 5.71 0.61
N GLY A 112 7.48 4.72 0.19
CA GLY A 112 6.97 3.54 -0.52
C GLY A 112 5.90 2.80 0.29
N SER A 113 6.12 2.62 1.59
CA SER A 113 5.14 1.96 2.48
C SER A 113 3.84 2.73 2.58
N PHE A 114 3.94 4.05 2.65
CA PHE A 114 2.78 4.93 2.63
C PHE A 114 2.04 4.90 1.29
N ALA A 115 2.77 4.82 0.16
CA ALA A 115 2.15 4.70 -1.16
C ALA A 115 1.28 3.44 -1.28
N TYR A 116 1.75 2.29 -0.78
CA TYR A 116 0.94 1.06 -0.72
C TYR A 116 -0.29 1.21 0.17
N PHE A 117 -0.15 1.85 1.33
CA PHE A 117 -1.28 2.12 2.23
C PHE A 117 -2.34 3.00 1.54
N VAL A 118 -1.94 4.12 0.94
CA VAL A 118 -2.86 5.06 0.27
C VAL A 118 -3.49 4.42 -0.98
N ALA A 119 -2.78 3.56 -1.70
CA ALA A 119 -3.32 2.84 -2.85
C ALA A 119 -4.46 1.89 -2.44
N TYR A 120 -4.28 1.13 -1.37
CA TYR A 120 -5.15 -0.02 -1.08
C TYR A 120 -6.17 0.22 0.03
N ALA A 121 -5.82 0.94 1.09
CA ALA A 121 -6.71 1.11 2.26
C ALA A 121 -8.03 1.83 1.92
N PRO A 122 -8.05 2.92 1.13
CA PRO A 122 -9.30 3.59 0.76
C PRO A 122 -10.22 2.68 -0.06
N LEU A 123 -9.68 1.94 -1.01
CA LEU A 123 -10.43 0.96 -1.82
C LEU A 123 -11.03 -0.14 -0.93
N ALA A 124 -10.23 -0.71 -0.03
CA ALA A 124 -10.68 -1.73 0.90
C ALA A 124 -11.77 -1.21 1.84
N PHE A 125 -11.64 0.04 2.35
CA PHE A 125 -12.70 0.68 3.14
C PHE A 125 -13.96 0.97 2.34
N ALA A 126 -13.86 1.36 1.07
CA ALA A 126 -15.03 1.55 0.21
C ALA A 126 -15.81 0.23 0.06
N VAL A 127 -15.12 -0.87 -0.22
CA VAL A 127 -15.74 -2.21 -0.30
C VAL A 127 -16.31 -2.66 1.06
N ALA A 128 -15.59 -2.45 2.16
CA ALA A 128 -16.06 -2.77 3.51
C ALA A 128 -17.30 -1.94 3.91
N SER A 129 -17.41 -0.69 3.45
CA SER A 129 -18.54 0.18 3.75
C SER A 129 -19.87 -0.35 3.19
N VAL A 130 -19.81 -1.09 2.07
CA VAL A 130 -21.00 -1.67 1.43
C VAL A 130 -21.28 -3.11 1.86
N SER A 131 -20.30 -3.78 2.46
CA SER A 131 -20.37 -5.18 2.83
C SER A 131 -21.06 -5.42 4.17
N ARG A 132 -21.55 -6.64 4.40
CA ARG A 132 -22.11 -7.10 5.70
C ARG A 132 -21.23 -8.12 6.41
N ARG A 133 -20.26 -8.72 5.71
CA ARG A 133 -19.35 -9.75 6.24
C ARG A 133 -17.92 -9.41 5.83
N ALA A 134 -16.98 -9.47 6.77
CA ALA A 134 -15.59 -9.12 6.53
C ALA A 134 -14.91 -10.03 5.49
N SER A 135 -15.16 -11.34 5.54
CA SER A 135 -14.63 -12.28 4.55
C SER A 135 -15.09 -11.99 3.11
N LEU A 136 -16.36 -11.59 2.93
CA LEU A 136 -16.87 -11.20 1.61
C LEU A 136 -16.24 -9.89 1.12
N ALA A 137 -16.07 -8.90 2.02
CA ALA A 137 -15.42 -7.63 1.68
C ALA A 137 -13.97 -7.86 1.21
N ALA A 138 -13.22 -8.67 1.97
CA ALA A 138 -11.84 -9.03 1.65
C ALA A 138 -11.74 -9.71 0.29
N GLY A 139 -12.61 -10.70 0.03
CA GLY A 139 -12.64 -11.43 -1.24
C GLY A 139 -12.96 -10.53 -2.44
N VAL A 140 -13.95 -9.64 -2.32
CA VAL A 140 -14.32 -8.69 -3.39
C VAL A 140 -13.18 -7.72 -3.66
N PHE A 141 -12.58 -7.13 -2.63
CA PHE A 141 -11.47 -6.20 -2.77
C PHE A 141 -10.25 -6.89 -3.41
N LEU A 142 -9.87 -8.06 -2.91
CA LEU A 142 -8.72 -8.80 -3.44
C LEU A 142 -8.95 -9.21 -4.89
N GLY A 143 -10.14 -9.71 -5.23
CA GLY A 143 -10.51 -10.05 -6.60
C GLY A 143 -10.43 -8.85 -7.54
N MET A 144 -11.05 -7.73 -7.14
CA MET A 144 -11.05 -6.49 -7.92
C MET A 144 -9.63 -6.00 -8.22
N VAL A 145 -8.77 -5.89 -7.21
CA VAL A 145 -7.40 -5.38 -7.39
C VAL A 145 -6.55 -6.38 -8.18
N THR A 146 -6.60 -7.67 -7.86
CA THR A 146 -5.73 -8.68 -8.49
C THR A 146 -6.10 -8.93 -9.97
N ILE A 147 -7.39 -8.92 -10.31
CA ILE A 147 -7.85 -9.11 -11.70
C ILE A 147 -7.49 -7.90 -12.58
N SER A 148 -7.43 -6.70 -11.98
CA SER A 148 -7.22 -5.46 -12.72
C SER A 148 -5.90 -5.44 -13.51
N GLY A 149 -4.83 -6.04 -12.99
CA GLY A 149 -3.52 -6.10 -13.65
C GLY A 149 -3.55 -6.87 -14.97
N PRO A 150 -3.83 -8.20 -14.95
CA PRO A 150 -3.87 -9.01 -16.17
C PRO A 150 -4.86 -8.50 -17.22
N VAL A 151 -6.03 -8.00 -16.80
CA VAL A 151 -7.02 -7.44 -17.72
C VAL A 151 -6.49 -6.18 -18.41
N SER A 152 -5.86 -5.28 -17.65
CA SER A 152 -5.26 -4.06 -18.19
C SER A 152 -4.10 -4.38 -19.13
N ALA A 153 -3.26 -5.36 -18.79
CA ALA A 153 -2.15 -5.81 -19.63
C ALA A 153 -2.65 -6.23 -21.02
N GLN A 154 -3.63 -7.13 -21.08
CA GLN A 154 -4.18 -7.64 -22.35
C GLN A 154 -4.78 -6.52 -23.22
N LEU A 155 -5.44 -5.55 -22.60
CA LEU A 155 -6.03 -4.42 -23.31
C LEU A 155 -4.97 -3.46 -23.86
N VAL A 156 -3.91 -3.19 -23.09
CA VAL A 156 -2.77 -2.39 -23.54
C VAL A 156 -2.07 -3.07 -24.72
N ASP A 157 -1.84 -4.38 -24.63
CA ASP A 157 -1.23 -5.18 -25.69
C ASP A 157 -2.10 -5.22 -26.96
N SER A 158 -3.42 -5.04 -26.81
CA SER A 158 -4.39 -4.90 -27.91
C SER A 158 -4.48 -3.47 -28.49
N GLY A 159 -3.67 -2.53 -28.01
CA GLY A 159 -3.61 -1.14 -28.48
C GLY A 159 -4.41 -0.13 -27.66
N PHE A 160 -5.09 -0.54 -26.59
CA PHE A 160 -5.82 0.38 -25.71
C PHE A 160 -4.92 0.90 -24.58
N SER A 161 -3.96 1.78 -24.91
CA SER A 161 -2.99 2.34 -23.94
C SER A 161 -3.65 2.90 -22.67
N SER A 162 -4.79 3.61 -22.78
CA SER A 162 -5.54 4.14 -21.62
C SER A 162 -5.92 3.09 -20.56
N MET A 163 -6.01 1.82 -20.95
CA MET A 163 -6.32 0.74 -20.02
C MET A 163 -5.19 0.46 -19.03
N GLY A 164 -3.96 0.93 -19.30
CA GLY A 164 -2.83 0.79 -18.37
C GLY A 164 -3.05 1.48 -17.02
N LEU A 165 -3.87 2.53 -16.97
CA LEU A 165 -4.26 3.22 -15.72
C LEU A 165 -5.23 2.43 -14.85
N PHE A 166 -5.78 1.32 -15.36
CA PHE A 166 -6.65 0.43 -14.60
C PHE A 166 -5.88 -0.74 -13.97
N ALA A 167 -4.56 -0.81 -14.11
CA ALA A 167 -3.72 -1.82 -13.45
C ALA A 167 -3.55 -1.49 -11.95
N LEU A 168 -4.64 -1.51 -11.18
CA LEU A 168 -4.73 -1.04 -9.79
C LEU A 168 -3.68 -1.68 -8.88
N GLN A 169 -3.35 -2.95 -9.10
CA GLN A 169 -2.35 -3.68 -8.34
C GLN A 169 -0.91 -3.17 -8.55
N GLN A 170 -0.62 -2.53 -9.68
CA GLN A 170 0.75 -2.21 -10.09
C GLN A 170 1.17 -0.78 -9.75
N HIS A 171 0.23 0.16 -9.64
CA HIS A 171 0.53 1.56 -9.34
C HIS A 171 1.42 1.79 -8.09
N PRO A 172 1.19 1.15 -6.93
CA PRO A 172 2.06 1.36 -5.78
C PRO A 172 3.47 0.78 -5.99
N GLY A 173 3.60 -0.31 -6.75
CA GLY A 173 4.89 -0.87 -7.14
C GLY A 173 5.67 0.05 -8.08
N TYR A 174 4.99 0.64 -9.07
CA TYR A 174 5.60 1.57 -10.01
C TYR A 174 6.08 2.86 -9.32
N ILE A 175 5.30 3.40 -8.39
CA ILE A 175 5.70 4.56 -7.58
C ILE A 175 6.88 4.20 -6.67
N LYS A 176 6.87 3.02 -6.04
CA LYS A 176 8.00 2.55 -5.25
C LYS A 176 9.27 2.52 -6.09
N ASP A 177 9.22 1.90 -7.26
CA ASP A 177 10.37 1.78 -8.15
C ASP A 177 10.91 3.15 -8.56
N TRP A 178 10.03 4.12 -8.80
CA TRP A 178 10.40 5.51 -9.04
C TRP A 178 11.04 6.20 -7.81
N ILE A 179 10.50 6.00 -6.60
CA ILE A 179 11.03 6.60 -5.36
C ILE A 179 12.39 6.00 -4.98
N LEU A 180 12.60 4.71 -5.24
CA LEU A 180 13.83 3.98 -4.91
C LEU A 180 14.86 4.02 -6.05
N ASP A 181 14.59 4.76 -7.13
CA ASP A 181 15.40 4.84 -8.36
C ASP A 181 15.80 3.44 -8.88
N SER A 182 14.83 2.53 -8.91
CA SER A 182 15.03 1.14 -9.30
C SER A 182 14.16 0.78 -10.50
N SER A 183 14.78 0.35 -11.60
CA SER A 183 14.09 -0.09 -12.82
C SER A 183 13.94 -1.62 -12.87
N THR A 184 13.40 -2.23 -11.82
CA THR A 184 13.43 -3.70 -11.68
C THR A 184 12.33 -4.37 -12.51
N HIS A 185 11.20 -3.70 -12.72
CA HIS A 185 10.03 -4.26 -13.38
C HIS A 185 9.58 -3.40 -14.57
N ASP A 186 9.05 -4.07 -15.58
CA ASP A 186 8.33 -3.45 -16.69
C ASP A 186 6.84 -3.34 -16.32
N TRP A 187 6.44 -2.21 -15.76
CA TRP A 187 5.09 -2.00 -15.25
C TRP A 187 4.09 -1.72 -16.37
N ILE A 188 2.85 -2.20 -16.25
CA ILE A 188 1.81 -2.00 -17.29
C ILE A 188 1.56 -0.51 -17.61
N PRO A 189 1.49 0.42 -16.63
CA PRO A 189 1.36 1.85 -16.93
C PRO A 189 2.54 2.39 -17.74
N GLU A 190 3.76 1.93 -17.46
CA GLU A 190 4.98 2.32 -18.17
C GLU A 190 4.95 1.83 -19.62
N ARG A 191 4.62 0.54 -19.84
CA ARG A 191 4.40 -0.03 -21.18
C ARG A 191 3.32 0.71 -21.98
N ALA A 192 2.32 1.24 -21.30
CA ALA A 192 1.26 2.05 -21.90
C ALA A 192 1.69 3.50 -22.22
N GLY A 193 2.91 3.90 -21.86
CA GLY A 193 3.47 5.23 -22.10
C GLY A 193 3.17 6.25 -21.01
N TYR A 194 2.74 5.82 -19.81
CA TYR A 194 2.47 6.71 -18.69
C TYR A 194 3.66 6.82 -17.76
N GLU A 195 4.07 8.05 -17.49
CA GLU A 195 5.08 8.36 -16.47
C GLU A 195 4.56 8.04 -15.04
N PRO A 196 5.46 7.87 -14.05
CA PRO A 196 5.09 7.54 -12.66
C PRO A 196 4.10 8.54 -12.03
N VAL A 197 4.14 9.81 -12.44
CA VAL A 197 3.25 10.87 -11.96
C VAL A 197 1.77 10.52 -12.20
N TYR A 198 1.43 9.85 -13.30
CA TYR A 198 0.05 9.43 -13.57
C TYR A 198 -0.43 8.37 -12.57
N SER A 199 0.46 7.49 -12.10
CA SER A 199 0.13 6.53 -11.05
C SER A 199 -0.17 7.21 -9.72
N VAL A 200 0.56 8.29 -9.39
CA VAL A 200 0.27 9.12 -8.20
C VAL A 200 -1.12 9.75 -8.33
N ILE A 201 -1.45 10.31 -9.51
CA ILE A 201 -2.76 10.90 -9.77
C ILE A 201 -3.87 9.84 -9.63
N VAL A 202 -3.70 8.64 -10.20
CA VAL A 202 -4.68 7.54 -10.07
C VAL A 202 -4.89 7.16 -8.61
N ILE A 203 -3.83 6.97 -7.82
CA ILE A 203 -3.95 6.63 -6.40
C ILE A 203 -4.67 7.74 -5.63
N VAL A 204 -4.27 9.00 -5.80
CA VAL A 204 -4.87 10.12 -5.06
C VAL A 204 -6.34 10.30 -5.44
N THR A 205 -6.67 10.22 -6.74
CA THR A 205 -8.06 10.35 -7.21
C THR A 205 -8.94 9.22 -6.69
N LEU A 206 -8.48 7.97 -6.75
CA LEU A 206 -9.20 6.82 -6.20
C LEU A 206 -9.34 6.91 -4.67
N ALA A 207 -8.29 7.33 -3.97
CA ALA A 207 -8.31 7.50 -2.52
C ALA A 207 -9.37 8.54 -2.11
N VAL A 208 -9.39 9.71 -2.76
CA VAL A 208 -10.37 10.77 -2.52
C VAL A 208 -11.78 10.30 -2.87
N ALA A 209 -11.97 9.67 -4.03
CA ALA A 209 -13.28 9.17 -4.45
C ALA A 209 -13.83 8.13 -3.47
N CYS A 210 -13.01 7.16 -3.06
CA CYS A 210 -13.39 6.14 -2.09
C CYS A 210 -13.71 6.74 -0.72
N TRP A 211 -12.89 7.70 -0.26
CA TRP A 211 -13.13 8.40 0.99
C TRP A 211 -14.46 9.14 0.99
N LEU A 212 -14.77 9.85 -0.10
CA LEU A 212 -16.07 10.53 -0.28
C LEU A 212 -17.23 9.53 -0.26
N VAL A 213 -17.12 8.40 -0.95
CA VAL A 213 -18.15 7.33 -0.95
C VAL A 213 -18.41 6.82 0.47
N VAL A 214 -17.36 6.55 1.24
CA VAL A 214 -17.47 6.07 2.63
C VAL A 214 -18.15 7.14 3.51
N LEU A 215 -17.75 8.40 3.38
CA LEU A 215 -18.33 9.52 4.13
C LEU A 215 -19.83 9.70 3.83
N PHE A 216 -20.20 9.76 2.55
CA PHE A 216 -21.60 9.92 2.15
C PHE A 216 -22.47 8.78 2.64
N ARG A 217 -21.94 7.56 2.64
CA ARG A 217 -22.67 6.38 3.12
C ARG A 217 -22.89 6.41 4.62
N GLN A 218 -21.88 6.77 5.41
CA GLN A 218 -22.02 6.84 6.87
C GLN A 218 -22.98 7.95 7.30
N ARG A 219 -23.00 9.09 6.58
CA ARG A 219 -23.97 10.17 6.85
C ARG A 219 -25.42 9.81 6.58
N ARG A 220 -25.72 8.83 5.71
CA ARG A 220 -27.10 8.39 5.44
C ARG A 220 -27.66 7.40 6.46
N ILE A 221 -26.79 6.81 7.29
CA ILE A 221 -27.17 5.76 8.26
C ILE A 221 -27.39 6.37 9.65
N ASN A 222 -26.78 7.53 9.94
CA ASN A 222 -27.10 8.38 11.09
C ASN A 222 -28.31 9.26 10.81
#